data_AF-G8PN18-F1
#
_entry.id   AF-G8PN18-F1
#
_cell.length_a   1.000
_cell.length_b   1.000
_cell.length_c   1.000
_cell.angle_alpha   90.00
_cell.angle_beta   90.00
_cell.angle_gamma   90.00
#
_symmetry.space_group_name_H-M   'P 1'
#
loop_
_entity.id
_entity.type
_entity.pdbx_description
1 polymer ?
#
loop_
_entity_poly.entity_id
_entity_poly.type
_entity_poly.pdbx_seq_one_letter_code
_entity_poly.pdbx_strand_id
1 'polypeptide(L)'
;MVGFALVGCSGSAGISKRNPDYFGAKERDGALSGVYNPAGFSSAQVRKLVGTLCQDKRLEGFSEARSDGLVAWKTGCANGVRSEVGFVEFQRIDGSREIMVETTGSNDNGHLVYTRQKVKL
;
A
#
# COMPACT_ATOMS: atom_id res chain seq x y z
N MET A 1 -17.70 2.43 31.46
CA MET A 1 -17.50 2.38 30.00
C MET A 1 -16.01 2.49 29.74
N VAL A 2 -15.37 1.40 29.33
CA VAL A 2 -13.95 1.42 28.96
C VAL A 2 -13.87 1.92 27.52
N GLY A 3 -13.47 3.18 27.37
CA GLY A 3 -13.20 3.78 26.07
C GLY A 3 -11.96 3.12 25.45
N PHE A 4 -12.15 2.33 24.41
CA PHE A 4 -11.06 1.82 23.58
C PHE A 4 -10.46 3.00 22.82
N ALA A 5 -9.35 3.54 23.33
CA ALA A 5 -8.49 4.44 22.58
C ALA A 5 -7.85 3.64 21.44
N LEU A 6 -8.31 3.87 20.21
CA LEU A 6 -7.65 3.44 18.99
C LEU A 6 -6.29 4.16 18.93
N VAL A 7 -5.25 3.53 19.48
CA VAL A 7 -3.86 3.93 19.23
C VAL A 7 -3.61 3.71 17.75
N GLY A 8 -3.76 4.78 16.97
CA GLY A 8 -3.55 4.76 15.53
C GLY A 8 -2.15 4.24 15.22
N CYS A 9 -2.06 3.25 14.33
CA CYS A 9 -0.81 2.89 13.66
C CYS A 9 -0.32 4.11 12.85
N SER A 10 0.42 5.00 13.50
CA SER A 10 0.97 6.25 12.95
C SER A 10 2.10 6.07 11.93
N GLY A 11 2.42 4.84 11.53
CA GLY A 11 3.56 4.56 10.65
C GLY A 11 3.38 5.18 9.26
N SER A 12 2.46 4.66 8.45
CA SER A 12 2.40 5.01 7.03
C SER A 12 1.74 6.37 6.74
N ALA A 13 0.70 6.76 7.51
CA ALA A 13 0.01 8.03 7.30
C ALA A 13 0.90 9.23 7.66
N GLY A 14 1.70 9.12 8.72
CA GLY A 14 2.63 10.18 9.14
C GLY A 14 3.79 10.39 8.16
N ILE A 15 4.25 9.32 7.49
CA ILE A 15 5.27 9.42 6.45
C ILE A 15 4.67 10.03 5.18
N SER A 16 3.53 9.51 4.71
CA SER A 16 2.86 10.02 3.49
C SER A 16 2.52 11.52 3.59
N LYS A 17 2.16 12.00 4.79
CA LYS A 17 1.91 13.43 5.02
C LYS A 17 3.16 14.30 4.83
N ARG A 18 4.33 13.81 5.23
CA ARG A 18 5.60 14.55 5.17
C ARG A 18 6.38 14.31 3.86
N ASN A 19 6.13 13.20 3.19
CA ASN A 19 6.77 12.80 1.95
C ASN A 19 5.70 12.42 0.92
N PRO A 20 5.32 13.32 -0.01
CA PRO A 20 4.33 13.04 -1.04
C PRO A 20 4.72 11.89 -1.98
N ASP A 21 6.01 11.62 -2.12
CA ASP A 21 6.56 10.57 -2.98
C ASP A 21 6.57 9.18 -2.32
N TYR A 22 5.98 9.06 -1.13
CA TYR A 22 5.81 7.80 -0.41
C TYR A 22 4.33 7.48 -0.16
N PHE A 23 3.99 6.19 -0.24
CA PHE A 23 2.85 5.64 0.49
C PHE A 23 3.11 4.19 0.90
N GLY A 24 2.41 3.74 1.95
CA GLY A 24 2.45 2.36 2.39
C GLY A 24 1.13 1.65 2.19
N ALA A 25 1.20 0.33 2.04
CA ALA A 25 0.08 -0.58 2.02
C ALA A 25 0.29 -1.70 3.04
N LYS A 26 -0.81 -2.25 3.53
CA LYS A 26 -0.82 -3.46 4.35
C LYS A 26 -1.88 -4.42 3.84
N GLU A 27 -1.53 -5.69 3.85
CA GLU A 27 -2.45 -6.81 3.71
C GLU A 27 -3.02 -7.17 5.09
N ARG A 28 -4.33 -7.42 5.13
CA ARG A 28 -5.01 -8.00 6.27
C ARG A 28 -6.29 -8.68 5.81
N ASP A 29 -6.47 -9.94 6.19
CA ASP A 29 -7.68 -10.73 5.94
C ASP A 29 -8.07 -10.74 4.44
N GLY A 30 -7.08 -10.82 3.54
CA GLY A 30 -7.27 -10.83 2.08
C GLY A 30 -7.50 -9.46 1.45
N ALA A 31 -7.50 -8.38 2.24
CA ALA A 31 -7.70 -7.01 1.77
C ALA A 31 -6.42 -6.18 1.89
N LEU A 32 -6.19 -5.34 0.87
CA LEU A 32 -5.13 -4.34 0.87
C LEU A 32 -5.72 -2.99 1.31
N SER A 33 -4.99 -2.29 2.17
CA SER A 33 -5.35 -0.94 2.58
C SER A 33 -4.13 -0.07 2.79
N GLY A 34 -4.30 1.24 2.67
CA GLY A 34 -3.21 2.19 2.84
C GLY A 34 -3.69 3.63 2.83
N VAL A 35 -2.72 4.54 2.84
CA VAL A 35 -2.96 5.98 2.77
C VAL A 35 -1.90 6.59 1.87
N TYR A 36 -2.28 7.45 0.93
CA TYR A 36 -1.33 8.17 0.08
C TYR A 36 -1.59 9.68 0.11
N ASN A 37 -0.57 10.44 -0.29
CA ASN A 37 -0.67 11.88 -0.47
C ASN A 37 -1.03 12.19 -1.94
N PRO A 38 -2.18 12.85 -2.21
CA PRO A 38 -2.61 13.15 -3.56
C PRO A 38 -1.70 14.14 -4.31
N ALA A 39 -0.78 14.84 -3.61
CA ALA A 39 0.21 15.70 -4.24
C ALA A 39 1.32 14.91 -4.99
N GLY A 40 1.62 13.67 -4.57
CA GLY A 40 2.65 12.83 -5.22
C GLY A 40 2.10 11.63 -5.99
N PHE A 41 0.88 11.18 -5.67
CA PHE A 41 0.22 10.07 -6.38
C PHE A 41 -1.24 10.38 -6.72
N SER A 42 -1.63 10.04 -7.95
CA SER A 42 -3.05 10.00 -8.35
C SER A 42 -3.68 8.65 -8.01
N SER A 43 -5.02 8.62 -7.87
CA SER A 43 -5.79 7.38 -7.67
C SER A 43 -5.47 6.32 -8.73
N ALA A 44 -5.34 6.73 -9.99
CA ALA A 44 -5.02 5.81 -11.10
C ALA A 44 -3.62 5.17 -10.93
N GLN A 45 -2.62 5.94 -10.50
CA GLN A 45 -1.28 5.42 -10.21
C GLN A 45 -1.31 4.47 -9.02
N VAL A 46 -2.02 4.81 -7.95
CA VAL A 46 -2.16 3.94 -6.77
C VAL A 46 -2.80 2.62 -7.18
N ARG A 47 -3.94 2.64 -7.90
CA ARG A 47 -4.60 1.43 -8.43
C ARG A 47 -3.65 0.57 -9.26
N LYS A 48 -2.88 1.18 -10.18
CA LYS A 48 -1.91 0.45 -11.00
C LYS A 48 -0.81 -0.21 -10.16
N LEU A 49 -0.26 0.52 -9.19
CA LEU A 49 0.82 0.05 -8.31
C LEU A 49 0.33 -1.05 -7.37
N VAL A 50 -0.78 -0.85 -6.66
CA VAL A 50 -1.33 -1.86 -5.75
C VAL A 50 -1.84 -3.09 -6.49
N GLY A 51 -2.26 -2.94 -7.75
CA GLY A 51 -2.57 -4.06 -8.63
C GLY A 51 -1.41 -5.05 -8.73
N THR A 52 -0.15 -4.60 -8.71
CA THR A 52 1.03 -5.49 -8.78
C THR A 52 1.21 -6.42 -7.58
N LEU A 53 0.46 -6.16 -6.49
CA LEU A 53 0.40 -7.00 -5.30
C LEU A 53 -0.63 -8.12 -5.43
N CYS A 54 -1.55 -8.05 -6.39
CA CYS A 54 -2.55 -9.08 -6.63
C CYS A 54 -2.03 -10.18 -7.55
N GLN A 55 -2.54 -11.39 -7.37
CA GLN A 55 -2.43 -12.43 -8.40
C GLN A 55 -3.07 -11.91 -9.70
N ASP A 56 -2.40 -12.13 -10.83
CA ASP A 56 -2.77 -11.64 -12.17
C ASP A 56 -2.98 -10.12 -12.31
N LYS A 57 -2.54 -9.34 -11.32
CA LYS A 57 -2.67 -7.88 -11.28
C LYS A 57 -4.11 -7.35 -11.26
N ARG A 58 -5.08 -8.18 -10.85
CA ARG A 58 -6.51 -7.84 -10.86
C ARG A 58 -7.01 -7.43 -9.47
N LEU A 59 -7.38 -6.16 -9.36
CA LEU A 59 -8.08 -5.63 -8.18
C LEU A 59 -9.55 -6.04 -8.18
N GLU A 60 -10.10 -6.19 -6.98
CA GLU A 60 -11.53 -6.35 -6.74
C GLU A 60 -12.03 -5.21 -5.86
N GLY A 61 -12.97 -4.43 -6.41
CA GLY A 61 -13.37 -3.16 -5.81
C GLY A 61 -12.20 -2.17 -5.73
N PHE A 62 -12.50 -0.95 -5.29
CA PHE A 62 -11.51 0.02 -4.82
C PHE A 62 -12.27 1.21 -4.23
N SER A 63 -12.12 1.44 -2.93
CA SER A 63 -12.77 2.56 -2.23
C SER A 63 -11.74 3.54 -1.72
N GLU A 64 -12.05 4.83 -1.78
CA GLU A 64 -11.22 5.92 -1.28
C GLU A 64 -12.02 6.81 -0.33
N ALA A 65 -11.35 7.35 0.67
CA ALA A 65 -11.87 8.38 1.56
C ALA A 65 -10.80 9.44 1.78
N ARG A 66 -11.17 10.73 1.64
CA ARG A 66 -10.25 11.85 1.86
C ARG A 66 -10.35 12.31 3.31
N SER A 67 -9.19 12.52 3.95
CA SER A 67 -9.08 13.13 5.28
C SER A 67 -7.73 13.80 5.44
N ASP A 68 -7.70 14.99 6.05
CA ASP A 68 -6.46 15.68 6.45
C ASP A 68 -5.41 15.85 5.34
N GLY A 69 -5.86 16.11 4.11
CA GLY A 69 -4.99 16.27 2.93
C GLY A 69 -4.42 14.95 2.38
N LEU A 70 -4.87 13.81 2.90
CA LEU A 70 -4.50 12.48 2.44
C LEU A 70 -5.72 11.73 1.86
N VAL A 71 -5.44 10.61 1.19
CA VAL A 71 -6.45 9.68 0.70
C VAL A 71 -6.19 8.31 1.30
N ALA A 72 -7.10 7.86 2.16
CA ALA A 72 -7.16 6.48 2.62
C ALA A 72 -7.85 5.62 1.56
N TRP A 73 -7.39 4.39 1.38
CA TRP A 73 -7.95 3.48 0.39
C TRP A 73 -8.01 2.05 0.90
N LYS A 74 -8.90 1.26 0.30
CA LYS A 74 -9.06 -0.18 0.53
C LYS A 74 -9.48 -0.88 -0.76
N THR A 75 -8.97 -2.08 -0.98
CA THR A 75 -9.28 -2.93 -2.15
C THR A 75 -9.10 -4.41 -1.79
N GLY A 76 -9.78 -5.28 -2.50
CA GLY A 76 -9.45 -6.70 -2.58
C GLY A 76 -8.62 -7.00 -3.83
N CYS A 77 -8.22 -8.26 -3.97
CA CYS A 77 -7.65 -8.83 -5.18
C CYS A 77 -8.55 -9.96 -5.68
N ALA A 78 -8.95 -9.94 -6.95
CA ALA A 78 -9.95 -10.85 -7.48
C ALA A 78 -9.53 -12.34 -7.39
N ASN A 79 -8.22 -12.60 -7.49
CA ASN A 79 -7.63 -13.93 -7.38
C ASN A 79 -6.75 -14.05 -6.13
N GLY A 80 -6.97 -13.20 -5.12
CA GLY A 80 -6.13 -13.15 -3.92
C GLY A 80 -4.86 -12.31 -4.08
N VAL A 81 -4.26 -11.99 -2.94
CA VAL A 81 -2.99 -11.26 -2.86
C VAL A 81 -1.85 -12.25 -3.17
N ARG A 82 -0.75 -11.75 -3.74
CA ARG A 82 0.47 -12.56 -3.91
C ARG A 82 0.98 -13.04 -2.55
N SER A 83 1.49 -14.26 -2.51
CA SER A 83 2.25 -14.78 -1.37
C SER A 83 3.34 -13.78 -0.98
N GLU A 84 3.68 -13.69 0.32
CA GLU A 84 4.72 -12.80 0.87
C GLU A 84 4.34 -11.32 1.02
N VAL A 85 3.13 -10.91 0.60
CA VAL A 85 2.67 -9.54 0.82
C VAL A 85 2.08 -9.40 2.22
N GLY A 86 2.79 -8.74 3.12
CA GLY A 86 2.28 -8.31 4.43
C GLY A 86 2.21 -6.78 4.54
N PHE A 87 3.37 -6.13 4.51
CA PHE A 87 3.53 -4.69 4.45
C PHE A 87 4.29 -4.31 3.17
N VAL A 88 3.89 -3.20 2.53
CA VAL A 88 4.49 -2.73 1.29
C VAL A 88 4.73 -1.25 1.36
N GLU A 89 5.89 -0.83 0.87
CA GLU A 89 6.26 0.56 0.69
C GLU A 89 6.41 0.87 -0.80
N PHE A 90 5.85 2.00 -1.20
CA PHE A 90 5.96 2.54 -2.54
C PHE A 90 6.64 3.91 -2.43
N GLN A 91 7.81 4.03 -3.04
CA GLN A 91 8.56 5.27 -3.05
C GLN A 91 8.98 5.65 -4.46
N ARG A 92 8.69 6.88 -4.89
CA ARG A 92 9.22 7.40 -6.15
C ARG A 92 10.74 7.53 -6.03
N ILE A 93 11.45 7.05 -7.05
CA ILE A 93 12.89 7.29 -7.17
C ILE A 93 13.06 8.67 -7.79
N ASP A 94 13.71 9.59 -7.08
CA ASP A 94 13.87 11.01 -7.43
C ASP A 94 14.16 11.23 -8.92
N GLY A 95 13.37 12.10 -9.55
CA GLY A 95 13.51 12.48 -10.96
C GLY A 95 13.12 11.41 -11.98
N SER A 96 12.65 10.23 -11.55
CA SER A 96 12.29 9.12 -12.44
C SER A 96 10.79 8.83 -12.45
N ARG A 97 10.34 8.12 -13.50
CA ARG A 97 9.00 7.51 -13.57
C ARG A 97 8.96 6.13 -12.91
N GLU A 98 9.98 5.79 -12.13
CA GLU A 98 10.11 4.50 -11.45
C GLU A 98 9.72 4.62 -9.97
N ILE A 99 9.03 3.59 -9.49
CA ILE A 99 8.64 3.42 -8.10
C ILE A 99 9.42 2.24 -7.55
N MET A 100 10.15 2.47 -6.48
CA MET A 100 10.68 1.41 -5.63
C MET A 100 9.52 0.80 -4.86
N VAL A 101 9.34 -0.51 -5.00
CA VAL A 101 8.35 -1.29 -4.27
C VAL A 101 9.09 -2.27 -3.38
N GLU A 102 8.93 -2.10 -2.07
CA GLU A 102 9.54 -2.95 -1.04
C GLU A 102 8.42 -3.69 -0.32
N THR A 103 8.49 -5.02 -0.28
CA THR A 103 7.47 -5.87 0.35
C THR A 103 8.14 -6.68 1.46
N THR A 104 7.51 -6.69 2.63
CA THR A 104 7.88 -7.54 3.75
C THR A 104 6.66 -8.36 4.16
N GLY A 105 6.80 -9.67 4.30
CA GLY A 105 5.72 -10.53 4.75
C GLY A 105 6.21 -11.92 5.10
N SER A 106 5.31 -12.89 5.10
CA SER A 106 5.63 -14.29 5.36
C SER A 106 5.26 -15.12 4.14
N ASN A 107 6.09 -16.08 3.75
CA ASN A 107 5.73 -17.06 2.74
C ASN A 107 4.90 -18.21 3.34
N ASP A 108 4.50 -19.16 2.50
CA ASP A 108 3.63 -20.28 2.90
C ASP A 108 4.27 -21.21 3.94
N ASN A 109 5.59 -21.16 4.10
CA ASN A 109 6.33 -21.92 5.13
C ASN A 109 6.48 -21.15 6.44
N GLY A 110 5.90 -19.95 6.56
CA GLY A 110 6.03 -19.10 7.75
C GLY A 110 7.36 -18.34 7.85
N HIS A 111 8.18 -18.34 6.80
CA HIS A 111 9.44 -17.59 6.80
C HIS A 111 9.21 -16.14 6.41
N LEU A 112 9.88 -15.23 7.12
CA LEU A 112 9.93 -13.82 6.75
C LEU A 112 10.61 -13.67 5.39
N VAL A 113 9.93 -13.01 4.45
CA VAL A 113 10.48 -12.68 3.13
C VAL A 113 10.46 -11.17 2.94
N TYR A 114 11.56 -10.67 2.38
CA TYR A 114 11.69 -9.29 1.93
C TYR A 114 12.02 -9.28 0.44
N THR A 115 11.31 -8.44 -0.32
CA THR A 115 11.58 -8.21 -1.74
C THR A 115 11.67 -6.72 -2.04
N ARG A 116 12.50 -6.38 -3.03
CA ARG A 116 12.69 -5.01 -3.51
C ARG A 116 12.75 -4.99 -5.02
N GLN A 117 11.93 -4.16 -5.66
CA GLN A 117 11.88 -4.07 -7.12
C GLN A 117 11.52 -2.66 -7.61
N LYS A 118 11.90 -2.36 -8.85
CA LYS A 118 11.51 -1.12 -9.53
C LYS A 118 10.33 -1.37 -10.46
N VAL A 119 9.30 -0.54 -10.38
CA VAL A 119 8.10 -0.58 -11.22
C VAL A 119 7.94 0.73 -11.95
N LYS A 120 7.69 0.70 -13.27
CA LYS A 120 7.42 1.91 -14.06
C LYS A 120 5.95 2.32 -13.96
N LEU A 121 5.72 3.61 -13.68
CA LEU A 121 4.40 4.25 -13.71
C LEU A 121 3.85 4.44 -15.12
#